data_AF-T1KET7-F1
#
_entry.id   AF-T1KET7-F1
#
_cell.length_a   1.000
_cell.length_b   1.000
_cell.length_c   1.000
_cell.angle_alpha   90.00
_cell.angle_beta   90.00
_cell.angle_gamma   90.00
#
_symmetry.space_group_name_H-M   'P 1'
#
loop_
_entity.id
_entity.type
_entity.pdbx_description
1 polymer ?
#
loop_
_entity_poly.entity_id
_entity_poly.type
_entity_poly.pdbx_seq_one_letter_code
_entity_poly.pdbx_strand_id
1 'polypeptide(L)' 'MWSPVQTIGRVLEDDFENCEEAPNSRCKHAMCTTPDGHIYLMGGRSGNRPLKDLWRLDPDKLILL' A
#
# COMPACT_ATOMS: atom_id res chain seq x y z
N MET A 1 7.86 -8.54 -0.21
CA MET A 1 6.94 -8.08 -1.28
C MET A 1 5.78 -7.30 -0.66
N TRP A 2 5.22 -6.31 -1.37
CA TRP A 2 4.10 -5.50 -0.87
C TRP A 2 2.78 -6.28 -0.93
N SER A 3 1.86 -5.95 -0.03
CA SER A 3 0.51 -6.53 0.01
C SER A 3 -0.51 -5.49 0.52
N PRO A 4 -1.72 -5.43 -0.08
CA PRO A 4 -2.78 -4.60 0.44
C PRO A 4 -3.31 -5.17 1.77
N VAL A 5 -3.55 -4.30 2.75
CA VAL A 5 -4.07 -4.67 4.09
C VAL A 5 -5.51 -4.20 4.26
N GLN A 6 -5.83 -3.00 3.78
CA GLN A 6 -7.19 -2.46 3.81
C GLN A 6 -7.39 -1.43 2.69
N THR A 7 -8.43 -1.61 1.88
CA THR A 7 -8.83 -0.67 0.83
C THR A 7 -10.31 -0.34 1.09
N ILE A 8 -10.60 0.73 1.85
CA ILE A 8 -11.99 1.06 2.21
C ILE A 8 -12.58 2.06 1.22
N GLY A 9 -13.64 1.62 0.56
CA GLY A 9 -14.45 2.40 -0.37
C GLY A 9 -14.94 1.47 -1.46
N ARG A 10 -16.27 1.35 -1.59
CA ARG A 10 -16.98 0.59 -2.64
C ARG A 10 -16.14 0.57 -3.90
N VAL A 11 -15.58 -0.60 -4.24
CA VAL A 11 -14.88 -0.73 -5.50
C VAL A 11 -15.95 -0.53 -6.56
N LEU A 12 -15.92 0.62 -7.22
CA LEU A 12 -16.53 0.69 -8.54
C LEU A 12 -15.68 -0.27 -9.37
N GLU A 13 -16.32 -1.25 -10.00
CA GLU A 13 -15.67 -2.38 -10.67
C GLU A 13 -14.61 -1.93 -11.71
N ASP A 14 -14.60 -0.64 -12.08
CA ASP A 14 -13.61 0.05 -12.92
C ASP A 14 -12.24 0.36 -12.24
N ASP A 15 -12.10 0.33 -10.91
CA ASP A 15 -10.83 0.64 -10.22
C ASP A 15 -9.88 -0.58 -10.11
N PHE A 16 -10.29 -1.76 -10.59
CA PHE A 16 -9.50 -3.00 -10.57
C PHE A 16 -8.66 -3.22 -11.85
N GLU A 17 -8.49 -2.21 -12.70
CA GLU A 17 -7.61 -2.34 -13.87
C GLU A 17 -6.12 -2.29 -13.53
N ASN A 18 -5.75 -2.48 -12.25
CA ASN A 18 -4.37 -2.64 -11.87
C ASN A 18 -4.20 -3.64 -10.72
N CYS A 19 -3.75 -4.84 -11.08
CA CYS A 19 -3.27 -5.87 -10.16
C CYS A 19 -1.91 -5.39 -9.62
N GLU A 20 -1.90 -4.29 -8.88
CA GLU A 20 -0.67 -3.63 -8.44
C GLU A 20 -0.02 -4.46 -7.34
N GLU A 21 1.12 -5.06 -7.64
CA GLU A 21 2.02 -5.73 -6.68
C GLU A 21 2.65 -4.75 -5.67
N ALA A 22 2.32 -3.45 -5.74
CA ALA A 22 2.94 -2.39 -4.96
C ALA A 22 2.00 -1.17 -4.77
N PRO A 23 2.23 -0.34 -3.74
CA PRO A 23 1.51 0.92 -3.58
C PRO A 23 1.84 1.93 -4.68
N ASN A 24 0.82 2.66 -5.13
CA ASN A 24 0.98 3.84 -6.00
C ASN A 24 2.02 4.84 -5.46
N SER A 25 2.72 5.52 -6.38
CA SER A 25 3.55 6.68 -6.06
C SER A 25 2.73 7.74 -5.30
N ARG A 26 3.28 8.20 -4.17
CA ARG A 26 2.55 9.00 -3.19
C ARG A 26 3.43 9.95 -2.38
N CYS A 27 2.85 11.05 -1.89
CA CYS A 27 3.47 11.98 -0.96
C CYS A 27 2.60 12.23 0.29
N LYS A 28 3.19 12.83 1.33
CA LYS A 28 2.52 13.16 2.61
C LYS A 28 1.81 11.97 3.27
N HIS A 29 2.36 10.76 3.10
CA HIS A 29 1.85 9.53 3.69
C HIS A 29 2.39 9.34 5.12
N ALA A 30 1.76 8.43 5.89
CA ALA A 30 2.31 7.94 7.15
C ALA A 30 3.00 6.59 6.93
N MET A 31 4.10 6.35 7.65
CA MET A 31 4.83 5.08 7.60
C MET A 31 5.29 4.68 9.01
N CYS A 32 5.20 3.39 9.33
CA CYS A 32 5.74 2.84 10.58
C CYS A 32 6.27 1.42 10.38
N THR A 33 7.09 0.99 11.34
CA THR A 33 7.64 -0.36 11.42
C THR A 33 7.08 -1.08 12.64
N THR A 34 6.89 -2.39 12.54
CA THR A 34 6.52 -3.26 13.65
C THR A 34 7.75 -4.01 14.21
N PRO A 35 7.70 -4.53 15.46
CA PRO A 35 8.82 -5.28 16.04
C PRO A 35 9.22 -6.54 15.25
N ASP A 36 8.31 -7.10 14.46
CA ASP A 36 8.54 -8.25 13.58
C ASP A 36 9.10 -7.85 12.19
N GLY A 37 9.45 -6.57 12.00
CA GLY A 37 10.15 -6.10 10.81
C GLY A 37 9.26 -5.67 9.63
N HIS A 38 7.94 -5.84 9.71
CA HIS A 38 7.06 -5.34 8.65
C HIS A 38 7.05 -3.82 8.57
N ILE A 39 6.85 -3.29 7.36
CA ILE A 39 6.66 -1.85 7.12
C ILE A 39 5.21 -1.62 6.69
N TYR A 40 4.54 -0.68 7.36
CA TYR A 40 3.19 -0.26 7.02
C TYR A 40 3.21 1.13 6.39
N LEU A 41 2.45 1.29 5.32
CA LEU A 41 2.30 2.53 4.56
C LEU A 41 0.82 2.88 4.46
N MET A 42 0.43 4.03 5.00
CA MET A 42 -0.98 4.45 5.02
C MET A 42 -1.19 5.79 4.32
N GLY A 43 -2.17 5.81 3.43
CA GLY A 43 -2.74 7.02 2.84
C GLY A 43 -1.72 7.88 2.09
N GLY A 44 -1.85 9.19 2.24
CA GLY A 44 -1.10 10.19 1.46
C GLY A 44 -1.89 10.65 0.23
N ARG A 45 -1.18 11.13 -0.78
CA ARG A 45 -1.79 11.64 -2.03
C ARG A 45 -0.96 11.22 -3.24
N SER A 46 -1.65 10.86 -4.33
CA SER A 46 -1.06 10.68 -5.66
C SER A 46 -1.57 11.79 -6.58
N GLY A 47 -0.72 12.77 -6.87
CA GLY A 47 -1.14 14.03 -7.48
C GLY A 47 -2.25 14.71 -6.67
N ASN A 48 -3.39 14.96 -7.30
CA ASN A 48 -4.55 15.58 -6.66
C ASN A 48 -5.50 14.58 -5.95
N ARG A 49 -5.22 13.27 -6.03
CA ARG A 49 -6.09 12.23 -5.45
C ARG A 49 -5.62 11.82 -4.06
N PRO A 50 -6.45 11.99 -2.99
CA PRO A 50 -6.14 11.44 -1.69
C PRO A 50 -6.25 9.90 -1.70
N LEU A 51 -5.31 9.23 -1.06
CA LEU A 51 -5.26 7.78 -0.95
C LEU A 51 -5.86 7.35 0.39
N LYS A 52 -6.67 6.28 0.37
CA LYS A 52 -7.35 5.71 1.55
C LYS A 52 -7.03 4.23 1.73
N ASP A 53 -5.84 3.84 1.27
CA ASP A 53 -5.32 2.48 1.30
C ASP A 53 -4.29 2.29 2.42
N LEU A 54 -4.15 1.05 2.86
CA LEU A 54 -3.12 0.58 3.77
C LEU A 54 -2.36 -0.56 3.10
N TRP A 55 -1.04 -0.43 3.05
CA TRP A 55 -0.13 -1.41 2.49
C TRP A 55 0.84 -1.93 3.54
N ARG A 56 1.28 -3.18 3.36
CA ARG A 56 2.32 -3.83 4.18
C ARG A 56 3.42 -4.38 3.29
N LEU A 57 4.67 -4.07 3.63
CA LEU A 57 5.85 -4.73 3.08
C LEU A 57 6.31 -5.82 4.05
N ASP A 58 6.45 -7.02 3.50
CA ASP A 58 7.11 -8.16 4.14
C ASP A 58 8.57 -8.22 3.63
N PRO A 59 9.57 -7.89 4.47
CA PRO A 59 10.98 -7.93 4.10
C PRO A 59 11.51 -9.36 3.93
N ASP A 60 10.97 -10.35 4.63
CA ASP A 60 11.45 -11.73 4.52
C ASP A 60 11.11 -12.33 3.16
N LYS A 61 9.98 -11.90 2.58
CA LYS A 61 9.63 -12.19 1.18
C LYS A 61 10.48 -11.46 0.14
N LEU A 62 11.36 -10.54 0.53
CA LEU A 62 12.31 -9.89 -0.40
C LEU A 62 13.63 -10.67 -0.51
N ILE A 63 13.96 -11.53 0.46
CA ILE A 63 15.26 -12.22 0.54
C ILE A 63 15.24 -13.56 -0.22
N LEU A 64 14.07 -13.99 -0.71
CA LEU A 64 13.88 -15.22 -1.48
C LEU A 64 13.88 -15.00 -3.02
N LEU A 65 14.36 -13.85 -3.49
CA LEU A 65 14.53 -13.52 -4.91
C LEU A 65 16.01 -13.42 -5.30
#